data_AF-A0A950GXH0-F1
#
_entry.id   AF-A0A950GXH0-F1
#
_cell.length_a   1.000
_cell.length_b   1.000
_cell.length_c   1.000
_cell.angle_alpha   90.00
_cell.angle_beta   90.00
_cell.angle_gamma   90.00
#
_symmetry.space_group_name_H-M   'P 1'
#
loop_
_entity.id
_entity.type
_entity.pdbx_description
1 polymer ?
#
loop_
_entity_poly.entity_id
_entity_poly.type
_entity_poly.pdbx_seq_one_letter_code
_entity_poly.pdbx_strand_id
1 'polypeptide(L)'
;MTVDRIDQVIPTLASRDAIGGHVLQLRDLLRSRGLQSDVYYANATPDRLTEGLPLSRLGDRKPAGRVLLYQLSIGSGVADLFRDRPERKFVNYHNITPAALVEDWLPAVGDEV
;
A
#
# COMPACT_ATOMS: atom_id res chain seq x y z
N MET A 1 6.10 13.49 -19.83
CA MET A 1 6.72 12.35 -19.13
C MET A 1 5.85 11.13 -19.33
N THR A 2 6.42 10.04 -19.82
CA THR A 2 5.72 8.75 -19.92
C THR A 2 5.80 8.04 -18.57
N VAL A 3 4.71 7.46 -18.11
CA VAL A 3 4.71 6.61 -16.91
C VAL A 3 5.20 5.23 -17.32
N ASP A 4 6.27 4.75 -16.68
CA ASP A 4 6.83 3.41 -16.89
C ASP A 4 6.76 2.53 -15.63
N ARG A 5 6.43 3.14 -14.48
CA ARG A 5 6.41 2.48 -13.18
C ARG A 5 5.24 2.92 -12.30
N ILE A 6 4.53 1.96 -11.74
CA ILE A 6 3.47 2.17 -10.75
C ILE A 6 3.75 1.29 -9.54
N ASP A 7 4.19 1.89 -8.45
CA ASP A 7 4.43 1.17 -7.19
C ASP A 7 3.25 1.33 -6.24
N GLN A 8 2.97 0.27 -5.50
CA GLN A 8 1.88 0.24 -4.54
C GLN A 8 2.42 0.42 -3.13
N VAL A 9 1.70 1.19 -2.32
CA VAL A 9 2.04 1.44 -0.91
C VAL A 9 0.88 0.94 -0.06
N ILE A 10 1.15 0.12 0.94
CA ILE A 10 0.14 -0.46 1.83
C ILE A 10 0.62 -0.44 3.28
N PRO A 11 -0.25 -0.19 4.28
CA PRO A 11 0.12 -0.29 5.68
C PRO A 11 0.61 -1.68 6.07
N THR A 12 -0.20 -2.70 5.80
CA THR A 12 0.12 -4.10 6.13
C THR A 12 -0.09 -4.99 4.91
N LEU A 13 0.96 -5.68 4.46
CA LEU A 13 0.86 -6.73 3.45
C LEU A 13 0.63 -8.08 4.14
N ALA A 14 -0.65 -8.44 4.31
CA ALA A 14 -1.03 -9.69 4.94
C ALA A 14 -1.47 -10.74 3.89
N SER A 15 -1.59 -11.98 4.36
CA SER A 15 -2.17 -13.06 3.60
C SER A 15 -3.59 -13.33 4.07
N ARG A 16 -4.40 -13.95 3.19
CA ARG A 16 -5.79 -14.32 3.47
C ARG A 16 -6.69 -13.12 3.79
N ASP A 17 -6.27 -11.91 3.44
CA ASP A 17 -7.09 -10.71 3.42
C ASP A 17 -7.33 -10.23 1.98
N ALA A 18 -8.40 -9.45 1.79
CA ALA A 18 -8.82 -9.00 0.46
C ALA A 18 -7.81 -8.03 -0.19
N ILE A 19 -7.16 -7.19 0.62
CA ILE A 19 -6.31 -6.09 0.13
C ILE A 19 -4.94 -6.62 -0.24
N GLY A 20 -4.32 -7.44 0.61
CA GLY A 20 -3.06 -8.12 0.32
C GLY A 20 -3.16 -8.97 -0.95
N GLY A 21 -4.25 -9.74 -1.11
CA GLY A 21 -4.52 -10.48 -2.34
C GLY A 21 -4.65 -9.58 -3.57
N HIS A 22 -5.47 -8.53 -3.48
CA HIS A 22 -5.67 -7.57 -4.57
C HIS A 22 -4.37 -6.88 -4.98
N VAL A 23 -3.55 -6.42 -4.03
CA VAL A 23 -2.31 -5.70 -4.31
C VAL A 23 -1.31 -6.54 -5.09
N LEU A 24 -1.19 -7.83 -4.78
CA LEU A 24 -0.32 -8.75 -5.52
C LEU A 24 -0.87 -9.03 -6.93
N GLN A 25 -2.18 -9.23 -7.08
CA GLN A 25 -2.81 -9.39 -8.40
C GLN A 25 -2.62 -8.14 -9.26
N LEU A 26 -2.78 -6.94 -8.68
CA LEU A 26 -2.59 -5.69 -9.39
C LEU A 26 -1.12 -5.48 -9.80
N ARG A 27 -0.16 -5.83 -8.93
CA ARG A 27 1.28 -5.81 -9.23
C ARG A 27 1.57 -6.67 -10.47
N ASP A 28 1.08 -7.90 -10.46
CA ASP A 28 1.33 -8.86 -11.52
C ASP A 28 0.63 -8.46 -12.82
N LEU A 29 -0.58 -7.90 -12.74
CA LEU A 29 -1.27 -7.30 -13.88
C LEU A 29 -0.46 -6.15 -14.49
N LEU A 30 0.01 -5.20 -13.68
CA LEU A 30 0.81 -4.06 -14.16
C LEU A 30 2.09 -4.55 -14.87
N ARG A 31 2.78 -5.52 -14.28
CA ARG A 31 3.96 -6.18 -14.88
C ARG A 31 3.62 -6.86 -16.21
N SER A 32 2.49 -7.56 -16.30
CA SER A 32 2.03 -8.19 -17.55
C SER A 32 1.74 -7.19 -18.68
N ARG A 33 1.49 -5.91 -18.33
CA ARG A 33 1.27 -4.82 -19.29
C ARG A 33 2.55 -4.04 -19.63
N GLY A 34 3.71 -4.54 -19.20
CA GLY A 34 5.01 -3.93 -19.50
C GLY A 34 5.43 -2.80 -18.57
N LEU A 35 4.69 -2.54 -17.49
CA LEU A 35 5.08 -1.56 -16.47
C LEU A 35 5.95 -2.23 -15.39
N GLN A 36 6.80 -1.44 -14.74
CA GLN A 36 7.41 -1.86 -13.49
C GLN A 36 6.44 -1.65 -12.32
N SER A 37 6.44 -2.56 -11.35
CA SER A 37 5.61 -2.42 -10.15
C SER A 37 6.21 -3.24 -9.01
N ASP A 38 6.37 -2.63 -7.84
CA ASP A 38 6.61 -3.29 -6.55
C ASP A 38 5.57 -2.89 -5.52
N VAL A 39 5.49 -3.67 -4.44
CA VAL A 39 4.62 -3.40 -3.29
C VAL A 39 5.51 -3.00 -2.12
N TYR A 40 5.21 -1.87 -1.50
CA TYR A 40 5.89 -1.37 -0.32
C TYR A 40 4.99 -1.45 0.90
N TYR A 41 5.48 -2.06 1.97
CA TYR A 41 4.71 -2.32 3.19
C TYR A 41 5.37 -1.74 4.43
N ALA A 42 4.59 -1.26 5.41
CA ALA A 42 5.14 -0.99 6.74
C ALA A 42 5.26 -2.29 7.55
N ASN A 43 4.21 -3.11 7.55
CA ASN A 43 4.19 -4.43 8.16
C ASN A 43 3.87 -5.52 7.14
N ALA A 44 4.29 -6.76 7.39
CA ALA A 44 3.89 -7.90 6.58
C ALA A 44 3.74 -9.15 7.44
N THR A 45 2.83 -10.04 7.06
CA THR A 45 2.80 -11.39 7.64
C THR A 45 4.05 -12.16 7.21
N PRO A 46 4.54 -13.13 8.01
CA PRO A 46 5.77 -13.87 7.68
C PRO A 46 5.76 -14.51 6.28
N ASP A 47 4.61 -14.99 5.81
CA ASP A 47 4.45 -15.61 4.50
C ASP A 47 4.46 -14.61 3.32
N ARG A 48 4.48 -13.31 3.61
CA ARG A 48 4.46 -12.23 2.60
C ARG A 48 5.71 -11.36 2.57
N LEU A 49 6.70 -11.64 3.43
CA LEU A 49 7.94 -10.88 3.49
C LEU A 49 8.71 -10.83 2.16
N THR A 50 8.57 -11.85 1.32
CA THR A 50 9.24 -11.93 0.00
C THR A 50 8.42 -11.36 -1.15
N GLU A 51 7.18 -10.94 -0.89
CA GLU A 51 6.25 -10.45 -1.92
C GLU A 51 6.28 -8.92 -2.11
N GLY A 52 7.05 -8.22 -1.29
CA GLY A 52 7.18 -6.77 -1.33
C GLY A 52 8.50 -6.29 -0.77
N LEU A 53 8.59 -4.99 -0.54
CA LEU A 53 9.73 -4.30 0.03
C LEU A 53 9.29 -3.55 1.29
N PRO A 54 10.15 -3.45 2.32
CA PRO A 54 9.89 -2.56 3.45
C PRO A 54 9.72 -1.11 2.98
N LEU A 55 8.82 -0.37 3.62
CA LEU A 55 8.49 1.02 3.28
C LEU A 55 9.71 1.96 3.33
N SER A 56 10.69 1.64 4.17
CA SER A 56 11.96 2.39 4.25
C SER A 56 12.72 2.45 2.92
N ARG A 57 12.50 1.49 2.02
CA ARG A 57 13.09 1.44 0.67
C ARG A 57 12.30 2.21 -0.39
N LEU A 58 11.19 2.85 -0.02
CA LEU A 58 10.37 3.61 -0.98
C LEU A 58 11.18 4.75 -1.63
N GLY A 59 12.12 5.32 -0.87
CA GLY A 59 13.03 6.39 -1.29
C GLY A 59 14.17 5.99 -2.21
N ASP A 60 14.46 4.68 -2.37
CA ASP A 60 15.59 4.18 -3.16
C ASP A 60 15.45 4.47 -4.66
N ARG A 61 14.25 4.89 -5.11
CA ARG A 61 13.91 5.09 -6.52
C ARG A 61 13.63 6.54 -6.85
N LYS A 62 14.04 6.94 -8.05
CA LYS A 62 13.84 8.30 -8.57
C LYS A 62 12.34 8.56 -8.82
N PRO A 63 11.84 9.76 -8.54
CA PRO A 63 10.41 10.09 -8.75
C PRO A 63 9.99 10.25 -10.22
N ALA A 64 10.91 10.57 -11.13
CA ALA A 64 10.60 10.83 -12.54
C ALA A 64 10.03 9.58 -13.23
N GLY A 65 8.89 9.70 -13.93
CA GLY A 65 8.22 8.58 -14.61
C GLY A 65 7.44 7.63 -13.70
N ARG A 66 7.49 7.85 -12.37
CA ARG A 66 6.94 6.97 -11.35
C ARG A 66 5.61 7.48 -10.79
N VAL A 67 4.69 6.56 -10.58
CA VAL A 67 3.43 6.76 -9.86
C VAL A 67 3.43 5.93 -8.57
N LEU A 68 2.89 6.50 -7.50
CA LEU A 68 2.59 5.77 -6.26
C LEU A 68 1.07 5.59 -6.12
N LEU A 69 0.64 4.37 -5.84
CA LEU A 69 -0.75 3.99 -5.57
C LEU A 69 -0.87 3.56 -4.11
N TYR A 70 -1.48 4.40 -3.28
CA TYR A 70 -1.73 4.08 -1.88
C TYR A 70 -3.02 3.27 -1.72
N GLN A 71 -2.90 2.12 -1.06
CA GLN A 71 -4.01 1.21 -0.78
C GLN A 71 -4.55 1.57 0.61
N LEU A 72 -5.43 2.57 0.64
CA LEU A 72 -5.97 3.14 1.88
C LEU A 72 -7.10 2.25 2.40
N SER A 73 -6.88 1.64 3.54
CA SER A 73 -7.86 0.77 4.21
C SER A 73 -7.95 0.98 5.71
N ILE A 74 -7.05 1.80 6.24
CA ILE A 74 -6.86 2.00 7.66
C ILE A 74 -6.04 3.29 7.88
N GLY A 75 -6.29 3.98 8.97
CA GLY A 75 -5.46 5.05 9.52
C GLY A 75 -4.07 4.52 9.84
N SER A 76 -3.04 5.15 9.27
CA SER A 76 -1.66 4.71 9.42
C SER A 76 -0.70 5.85 9.11
N GLY A 77 0.43 5.90 9.84
CA GLY A 77 1.55 6.81 9.53
C GLY A 77 2.16 6.59 8.14
N VAL A 78 1.83 5.48 7.45
CA VAL A 78 2.14 5.28 6.04
C VAL A 78 1.53 6.37 5.15
N ALA A 79 0.35 6.89 5.51
CA ALA A 79 -0.31 7.96 4.77
C ALA A 79 0.53 9.25 4.80
N ASP A 80 1.16 9.59 5.93
CA ASP A 80 2.05 10.75 6.04
C ASP A 80 3.30 10.57 5.18
N LEU A 81 3.96 9.40 5.28
CA LEU A 81 5.13 9.08 4.47
C LEU A 81 4.80 9.12 2.97
N PHE A 82 3.65 8.60 2.57
CA PHE A 82 3.15 8.66 1.19
C PHE A 82 2.84 10.10 0.76
N ARG A 83 2.18 10.90 1.61
CA ARG A 83 1.85 12.29 1.32
C ARG A 83 3.10 13.11 1.01
N ASP A 84 4.19 12.87 1.71
CA ASP A 84 5.42 13.67 1.60
C ASP A 84 6.29 13.28 0.38
N ARG A 85 5.92 12.21 -0.35
CA ARG A 85 6.58 11.80 -1.59
C ARG A 85 6.31 12.76 -2.75
N PRO A 86 7.31 13.11 -3.58
CA PRO A 86 7.13 14.00 -4.74
C PRO A 86 6.55 13.33 -5.98
N GLU A 87 6.45 12.00 -6.01
CA GLU A 87 5.84 11.25 -7.12
C GLU A 87 4.39 11.67 -7.41
N ARG A 88 3.90 11.36 -8.62
CA ARG A 88 2.46 11.42 -8.90
C ARG A 88 1.76 10.38 -8.03
N LYS A 89 0.66 10.77 -7.37
CA LYS A 89 0.00 9.99 -6.34
C LYS A 89 -1.45 9.68 -6.72
N PHE A 90 -1.87 8.45 -6.48
CA PHE A 90 -3.26 8.00 -6.50
C PHE A 90 -3.58 7.28 -5.20
N VAL A 91 -4.83 7.35 -4.79
CA VAL A 91 -5.36 6.62 -3.63
C VAL A 91 -6.43 5.67 -4.14
N ASN A 92 -6.33 4.40 -3.73
CA ASN A 92 -7.39 3.43 -3.86
C ASN A 92 -7.97 3.17 -2.46
N TYR A 93 -9.21 3.60 -2.25
CA TYR A 93 -9.89 3.55 -0.96
C TYR A 93 -10.69 2.24 -0.83
N HIS A 94 -10.44 1.48 0.23
CA HIS A 94 -11.03 0.15 0.48
C HIS A 94 -12.17 0.15 1.50
N ASN A 95 -12.78 1.29 1.78
CA ASN A 95 -13.70 1.52 2.90
C ASN A 95 -13.00 1.38 4.26
N ILE A 96 -13.42 2.20 5.21
CA ILE A 96 -12.93 2.19 6.59
C ILE A 96 -14.15 2.14 7.50
N THR A 97 -14.18 1.14 8.39
CA THR A 97 -15.29 0.94 9.32
C THR A 97 -15.18 1.95 10.45
N PRO A 98 -16.21 2.79 10.72
CA PRO A 98 -16.15 3.76 11.81
C PRO A 98 -15.77 3.14 13.17
N ALA A 99 -14.92 3.83 13.95
CA ALA A 99 -14.41 3.39 15.24
C ALA A 99 -15.49 2.88 16.19
N ALA A 100 -16.58 3.63 16.33
CA ALA A 100 -17.71 3.31 17.20
C ALA A 100 -18.40 1.96 16.88
N LEU A 101 -18.14 1.34 15.71
CA LEU A 101 -18.67 0.03 15.36
C LEU A 101 -17.74 -1.13 15.72
N VAL A 102 -16.46 -0.86 16.01
CA VAL A 102 -15.41 -1.88 16.23
C VAL A 102 -14.72 -1.76 17.57
N GLU A 103 -14.67 -0.58 18.17
CA GLU A 103 -13.86 -0.28 19.37
C GLU A 103 -14.25 -1.14 20.58
N ASP A 104 -15.54 -1.44 20.78
CA ASP A 104 -16.02 -2.29 21.88
C ASP A 104 -15.54 -3.75 21.78
N TRP A 105 -15.23 -4.21 20.56
CA TRP A 105 -14.82 -5.60 20.30
C TRP A 105 -13.31 -5.73 20.12
N LEU A 106 -12.69 -4.72 19.51
CA LEU A 106 -11.27 -4.70 19.16
C LEU A 106 -10.70 -3.28 19.32
N PRO A 107 -10.46 -2.81 20.56
CA PRO A 107 -10.10 -1.43 20.85
C PRO A 107 -8.91 -0.90 20.04
N ALA A 108 -7.88 -1.74 19.84
CA ALA A 108 -6.68 -1.36 19.10
C ALA A 108 -6.95 -0.99 17.64
N VAL A 109 -8.01 -1.51 17.01
CA VAL A 109 -8.39 -1.14 15.63
C VAL A 109 -9.20 0.16 15.62
N GLY A 110 -9.85 0.54 16.71
CA GLY A 110 -10.59 1.79 16.83
C GLY A 110 -9.72 3.03 16.60
N ASP A 111 -8.45 2.99 17.04
CA ASP A 111 -7.48 4.07 16.83
C ASP A 111 -6.99 4.17 15.38
N GLU A 112 -7.24 3.13 14.58
CA GLU A 112 -6.76 2.99 13.23
C GLU A 112 -7.87 3.20 12.18
N VAL A 113 -9.07 3.67 12.54
CA VAL A 113 -10.19 3.87 11.59
C VAL A 113 -10.77 5.28 11.56
#